data_AF-A0A6S7KL12-F1
#
_entry.id   AF-A0A6S7KL12-F1
#
_cell.length_a   1.000
_cell.length_b   1.000
_cell.length_c   1.000
_cell.angle_alpha   90.00
_cell.angle_beta   90.00
_cell.angle_gamma   90.00
#
_symmetry.space_group_name_H-M   'P 1'
#
loop_
_entity.id
_entity.type
_entity.pdbx_description
1 polymer ?
#
loop_
_entity_poly.entity_id
_entity_poly.type
_entity_poly.pdbx_seq_one_letter_code
_entity_poly.pdbx_strand_id
1 'polypeptide(L)'
;ESTKKAVVELIKRWLSKGCNYYVSLLCKGMYGYEYLLKEVAMALNTKIHVSSERLSLYKNLPDMTKHFTTKAENTRIHSCNWEHERNINSKLPCGFSLPAPEKVNVIKIKATSMWFARRTEPLPSDCVFQVSKDFYRVIHSMHASMEEVHIFILNIYT
;
A
#
# COMPACT_ATOMS: atom_id res chain seq x y z
N GLU A 1 -13.75 0.27 -6.01
CA GLU A 1 -14.17 0.23 -4.58
C GLU A 1 -13.67 -1.01 -3.82
N SER A 2 -13.68 -2.19 -4.44
CA SER A 2 -13.23 -3.47 -3.86
C SER A 2 -11.79 -3.46 -3.32
N THR A 3 -10.82 -2.92 -4.07
CA THR A 3 -9.40 -2.88 -3.69
C THR A 3 -9.15 -2.20 -2.34
N LYS A 4 -9.74 -1.01 -2.12
CA LYS A 4 -9.55 -0.26 -0.88
C LYS A 4 -9.99 -1.10 0.32
N LYS A 5 -11.21 -1.64 0.23
CA LYS A 5 -11.80 -2.48 1.27
C LYS A 5 -10.90 -3.67 1.58
N ALA A 6 -10.44 -4.38 0.54
CA ALA A 6 -9.55 -5.52 0.67
C ALA A 6 -8.22 -5.17 1.38
N VAL A 7 -7.57 -4.06 1.00
CA VAL A 7 -6.33 -3.60 1.66
C VAL A 7 -6.60 -3.25 3.13
N VAL A 8 -7.66 -2.50 3.41
CA VAL A 8 -8.01 -2.06 4.77
C VAL A 8 -8.33 -3.25 5.68
N GLU A 9 -9.13 -4.21 5.21
CA GLU A 9 -9.47 -5.42 5.96
C GLU A 9 -8.24 -6.29 6.23
N LEU A 10 -7.37 -6.46 5.23
CA LEU A 10 -6.11 -7.19 5.40
C LEU A 10 -5.21 -6.53 6.44
N ILE A 11 -5.08 -5.20 6.42
CA ILE A 11 -4.31 -4.45 7.41
C ILE A 11 -4.93 -4.60 8.81
N LYS A 12 -6.25 -4.40 8.96
CA LYS A 12 -6.94 -4.54 10.24
C LYS A 12 -6.70 -5.92 10.85
N ARG A 13 -6.92 -6.98 10.06
CA ARG A 13 -6.71 -8.37 10.48
C ARG A 13 -5.27 -8.67 10.89
N TRP A 14 -4.29 -8.03 10.26
CA TRP A 14 -2.89 -8.22 10.62
C TRP A 14 -2.53 -7.47 11.91
N LEU A 15 -2.93 -6.19 11.99
CA LEU A 15 -2.64 -5.32 13.13
C LEU A 15 -3.38 -5.72 14.41
N SER A 16 -4.47 -6.47 14.32
CA SER A 16 -5.22 -6.99 15.48
C SER A 16 -4.49 -8.12 16.22
N LYS A 17 -3.40 -8.67 15.66
CA LYS A 17 -2.62 -9.74 16.29
C LYS A 17 -1.72 -9.26 17.43
N GLY A 18 -1.45 -7.95 17.51
CA GLY A 18 -0.63 -7.36 18.57
C GLY A 18 0.05 -6.05 18.19
N CYS A 19 0.70 -5.42 19.17
CA CYS A 19 1.42 -4.16 18.99
C CYS A 19 2.70 -4.28 18.14
N ASN A 20 3.31 -5.48 18.11
CA ASN A 20 4.52 -5.75 17.33
C ASN A 20 4.25 -6.16 15.86
N TYR A 21 3.00 -6.05 15.40
CA TYR A 21 2.60 -6.33 14.01
C TYR A 21 2.57 -5.04 13.19
N TYR A 22 3.29 -5.05 12.07
CA TYR A 22 3.52 -3.92 11.18
C TYR A 22 3.20 -4.28 9.72
N VAL A 23 2.96 -3.27 8.89
CA VAL A 23 2.64 -3.43 7.46
C VAL A 23 3.61 -2.62 6.61
N SER A 24 4.10 -3.23 5.53
CA SER A 24 4.88 -2.57 4.48
C SER A 24 4.09 -2.54 3.17
N LEU A 25 3.58 -1.36 2.82
CA LEU A 25 2.90 -1.07 1.56
C LEU A 25 3.94 -0.78 0.47
N LEU A 26 4.09 -1.73 -0.45
CA LEU A 26 5.08 -1.69 -1.53
C LEU A 26 4.55 -0.91 -2.72
N CYS A 27 4.68 0.41 -2.66
CA CYS A 27 4.36 1.36 -3.73
C CYS A 27 5.63 1.70 -4.50
N LYS A 28 5.94 0.93 -5.56
CA LYS A 28 7.20 1.04 -6.32
C LYS A 28 7.26 2.25 -7.27
N GLY A 29 6.14 2.89 -7.57
CA GLY A 29 6.11 4.07 -8.44
C GLY A 29 6.36 5.35 -7.65
N MET A 30 6.98 6.34 -8.31
CA MET A 30 7.14 7.69 -7.74
C MET A 30 5.80 8.33 -7.42
N TYR A 31 4.82 8.12 -8.32
CA TYR A 31 3.45 8.61 -8.21
C TYR A 31 2.46 7.47 -8.39
N GLY A 32 1.21 7.74 -8.05
CA GLY A 32 0.04 6.96 -8.39
C GLY A 32 -0.58 6.14 -7.26
N TYR A 33 0.10 6.06 -6.12
CA TYR A 33 -0.41 5.37 -4.94
C TYR A 33 -0.93 6.33 -3.87
N GLU A 34 -0.85 7.64 -4.09
CA GLU A 34 -1.29 8.71 -3.19
C GLU A 34 -2.69 8.45 -2.69
N TYR A 35 -3.63 8.26 -3.62
CA TYR A 35 -5.03 8.07 -3.28
C TYR A 35 -5.24 6.80 -2.47
N LEU A 36 -4.61 5.68 -2.85
CA LEU A 36 -4.70 4.44 -2.08
C LEU A 36 -4.15 4.63 -0.65
N LEU A 37 -3.00 5.27 -0.50
CA LEU A 37 -2.39 5.52 0.81
C LEU A 37 -3.26 6.47 1.65
N LYS A 38 -3.77 7.55 1.07
CA LYS A 38 -4.70 8.49 1.71
C LYS A 38 -5.96 7.75 2.21
N GLU A 39 -6.60 6.99 1.34
CA GLU A 39 -7.82 6.23 1.67
C GLU A 39 -7.58 5.23 2.80
N VAL A 40 -6.42 4.54 2.80
CA VAL A 40 -6.03 3.63 3.88
C VAL A 40 -5.82 4.41 5.19
N ALA A 41 -5.12 5.53 5.15
CA ALA A 41 -4.88 6.38 6.31
C ALA A 41 -6.19 6.90 6.92
N MET A 42 -7.13 7.35 6.09
CA MET A 42 -8.46 7.79 6.49
C MET A 42 -9.29 6.65 7.09
N ALA A 43 -9.37 5.50 6.40
CA ALA A 43 -10.18 4.36 6.84
C ALA A 43 -9.69 3.70 8.14
N LEU A 44 -8.40 3.86 8.46
CA LEU A 44 -7.77 3.34 9.67
C LEU A 44 -7.53 4.43 10.73
N ASN A 45 -7.90 5.68 10.43
CA ASN A 45 -7.65 6.85 11.27
C ASN A 45 -6.21 6.89 11.81
N THR A 46 -5.24 6.67 10.93
CA THR A 46 -3.80 6.62 11.29
C THR A 46 -2.94 7.17 10.17
N LYS A 47 -1.78 7.73 10.52
CA LYS A 47 -0.82 8.21 9.52
C LYS A 47 -0.04 7.05 8.93
N ILE A 48 0.45 7.22 7.70
CA ILE A 48 1.35 6.27 7.05
C ILE A 48 2.77 6.81 7.05
N HIS A 49 3.72 5.98 7.44
CA HIS A 49 5.13 6.34 7.41
C HIS A 49 5.64 6.36 5.96
N VAL A 50 6.19 7.50 5.52
CA VAL A 50 6.81 7.68 4.20
C VAL A 50 8.18 8.32 4.38
N SER A 51 9.05 8.19 3.38
CA SER A 51 10.35 8.86 3.42
C SER A 51 10.18 10.38 3.32
N SER A 52 11.20 11.13 3.75
CA SER A 52 11.20 12.59 3.72
C SER A 52 11.10 13.12 2.29
N GLU A 53 11.76 12.46 1.35
CA GLU A 53 11.73 12.77 -0.08
C GLU A 53 10.30 12.63 -0.61
N ARG A 54 9.63 11.53 -0.28
CA ARG A 54 8.25 11.30 -0.70
C ARG A 54 7.30 12.33 -0.10
N LEU A 55 7.46 12.67 1.18
CA LEU A 55 6.64 13.70 1.81
C LEU A 55 6.85 15.07 1.15
N SER A 56 8.08 15.38 0.74
CA SER A 56 8.41 16.65 0.07
C SER A 56 7.68 16.84 -1.26
N LEU A 57 7.35 15.75 -1.98
CA LEU A 57 6.54 15.80 -3.21
C LEU A 57 5.13 16.30 -2.95
N TYR A 58 4.61 16.09 -1.73
CA TYR A 58 3.26 16.48 -1.33
C TYR A 58 3.20 17.82 -0.62
N LYS A 59 4.31 18.57 -0.49
CA LYS A 59 4.38 19.80 0.33
C LYS A 59 3.31 20.85 -0.03
N ASN A 60 2.90 20.91 -1.30
CA ASN A 60 1.89 21.85 -1.80
C ASN A 60 0.46 21.26 -1.83
N LEU A 61 0.27 20.04 -1.32
CA LEU A 61 -1.00 19.32 -1.28
C LEU A 61 -1.37 19.07 0.20
N PRO A 62 -1.92 20.07 0.92
CA PRO A 62 -2.20 19.96 2.35
C PRO A 62 -3.20 18.83 2.69
N ASP A 63 -4.09 18.52 1.75
CA ASP A 63 -5.02 17.40 1.89
C ASP A 63 -4.31 16.02 1.89
N MET A 64 -3.10 15.93 1.33
CA MET A 64 -2.28 14.73 1.34
C MET A 64 -1.37 14.66 2.58
N THR A 65 -0.67 15.75 2.90
CA THR A 65 0.40 15.75 3.92
C THR A 65 -0.09 15.36 5.32
N LYS A 66 -1.33 15.70 5.68
CA LYS A 66 -1.94 15.35 6.98
C LYS A 66 -2.02 13.84 7.25
N HIS A 67 -2.04 13.02 6.20
CA HIS A 67 -2.14 11.55 6.28
C HIS A 67 -0.79 10.85 6.40
N PHE A 68 0.31 11.59 6.35
CA PHE A 68 1.67 11.04 6.31
C PHE A 68 2.53 11.51 7.47
N THR A 69 3.58 10.74 7.75
CA THR A 69 4.60 11.06 8.76
C THR A 69 5.96 10.54 8.32
N THR A 70 7.03 11.24 8.68
CA THR A 70 8.42 10.76 8.55
C THR A 70 8.93 10.09 9.82
N LYS A 71 8.16 10.15 10.91
CA LYS A 71 8.44 9.45 12.17
C LYS A 71 7.92 8.03 12.09
N ALA A 72 8.83 7.06 11.98
CA ALA A 72 8.51 5.65 11.82
C ALA A 72 7.84 5.04 13.06
N GLU A 73 8.18 5.52 14.25
CA GLU A 73 7.67 5.10 15.54
C GLU A 73 6.20 5.48 15.78
N ASN A 74 5.68 6.46 15.04
CA ASN A 74 4.32 6.99 15.23
C ASN A 74 3.24 6.15 14.53
N THR A 75 3.61 5.12 13.78
CA THR A 75 2.65 4.30 13.03
C THR A 75 3.17 2.89 12.80
N ARG A 76 2.24 1.97 12.58
CA ARG A 76 2.54 0.57 12.23
C ARG A 76 2.42 0.30 10.73
N ILE A 77 2.11 1.32 9.93
CA ILE A 77 1.90 1.20 8.47
C ILE A 77 2.94 2.03 7.75
N HIS A 78 3.76 1.37 6.93
CA HIS A 78 4.92 1.97 6.27
C HIS A 78 4.80 1.86 4.75
N SER A 79 5.05 2.96 4.05
CA SER A 79 5.27 3.03 2.60
C SER A 79 6.57 3.78 2.28
N CYS A 80 7.58 3.55 3.12
CA CYS A 80 8.94 4.13 3.02
C CYS A 80 9.86 3.39 2.03
N ASN A 81 9.31 2.55 1.16
CA ASN A 81 10.10 1.83 0.17
C ASN A 81 10.41 2.75 -1.03
N TRP A 82 11.30 3.72 -0.84
CA TRP A 82 11.83 4.57 -1.90
C TRP A 82 13.20 4.06 -2.37
N GLU A 83 13.57 4.31 -3.62
CA GLU A 83 14.62 3.58 -4.35
C GLU A 83 16.01 3.59 -3.69
N HIS A 84 16.32 4.59 -2.86
CA HIS A 84 17.68 4.84 -2.36
C HIS A 84 17.95 4.43 -0.89
N GLU A 85 16.93 4.09 -0.09
CA GLU A 85 17.10 3.89 1.36
C GLU A 85 16.57 2.53 1.85
N ARG A 86 16.85 1.46 1.12
CA ARG A 86 16.46 0.11 1.57
C ARG A 86 17.49 -0.47 2.52
N ASN A 87 17.15 -0.56 3.80
CA ASN A 87 17.89 -1.39 4.75
C ASN A 87 17.60 -2.88 4.50
N ILE A 88 18.57 -3.59 3.91
CA ILE A 88 18.46 -5.02 3.56
C ILE A 88 18.36 -5.90 4.81
N ASN A 89 18.88 -5.43 5.95
CA ASN A 89 18.90 -6.17 7.21
C ASN A 89 17.62 -5.96 8.05
N SER A 90 16.65 -5.18 7.55
CA SER A 90 15.36 -4.98 8.21
C SER A 90 14.19 -5.51 7.39
N LYS A 91 13.13 -5.93 8.08
CA LYS A 91 11.86 -6.29 7.45
C LYS A 91 11.12 -5.07 6.89
N LEU A 92 11.37 -3.89 7.46
CA LEU A 92 10.86 -2.61 7.00
C LEU A 92 11.94 -1.86 6.21
N PRO A 93 11.61 -1.24 5.05
CA PRO A 93 12.59 -0.54 4.22
C PRO A 93 13.41 0.52 4.99
N CYS A 94 12.74 1.31 5.85
CA CYS A 94 13.37 2.38 6.63
C CYS A 94 14.23 1.89 7.82
N GLY A 95 14.40 0.58 8.01
CA GLY A 95 15.22 0.07 9.11
C GLY A 95 14.56 0.03 10.49
N PHE A 96 13.33 0.54 10.64
CA PHE A 96 12.64 0.57 11.94
C PHE A 96 12.58 -0.81 12.60
N SER A 97 12.91 -0.85 13.90
CA SER A 97 12.91 -2.02 14.76
C SER A 97 12.40 -1.65 16.15
N LEU A 98 11.92 -2.66 16.88
CA LEU A 98 11.55 -2.51 18.28
C LEU A 98 12.79 -2.69 19.18
N PRO A 99 12.76 -2.13 20.40
CA PRO A 99 13.78 -2.42 21.41
C PRO A 99 13.87 -3.92 21.69
N ALA A 100 15.09 -4.43 21.88
CA ALA A 100 15.30 -5.82 22.25
C ALA A 100 14.59 -6.14 23.59
N PRO A 101 13.97 -7.32 23.75
CA PRO A 101 14.02 -8.50 22.88
C PRO A 101 12.95 -8.56 21.77
N GLU A 102 12.08 -7.56 21.67
CA GLU A 102 10.94 -7.58 20.76
C GLU A 102 11.36 -7.43 19.29
N LYS A 103 10.62 -8.09 18.40
CA LYS A 103 10.86 -8.03 16.95
C LYS A 103 9.58 -7.67 16.22
N VAL A 104 9.73 -6.90 15.15
CA VAL A 104 8.61 -6.53 14.27
C VAL A 104 8.17 -7.73 13.41
N ASN A 105 6.86 -7.96 13.35
CA ASN A 105 6.20 -8.91 12.47
C ASN A 105 5.58 -8.16 11.30
N VAL A 106 6.14 -8.32 10.09
CA VAL A 106 5.80 -7.48 8.94
C VAL A 106 5.15 -8.31 7.84
N ILE A 107 3.97 -7.89 7.37
CA ILE A 107 3.48 -8.29 6.05
C ILE A 107 3.82 -7.24 5.00
N LYS A 108 4.10 -7.70 3.79
CA LYS A 108 4.29 -6.87 2.60
C LYS A 108 3.02 -6.94 1.76
N ILE A 109 2.46 -5.80 1.41
CA ILE A 109 1.29 -5.70 0.54
C ILE A 109 1.71 -4.94 -0.71
N LYS A 110 1.56 -5.55 -1.89
CA LYS A 110 1.87 -4.93 -3.18
C LYS A 110 0.61 -4.76 -4.02
N ALA A 111 0.24 -3.51 -4.25
CA ALA A 111 -0.82 -3.13 -5.17
C ALA A 111 -0.33 -3.26 -6.63
N THR A 112 -0.99 -4.07 -7.45
CA THR A 112 -0.58 -4.34 -8.84
C THR A 112 -1.77 -4.76 -9.72
N SER A 113 -1.77 -4.34 -10.99
CA SER A 113 -2.70 -4.84 -12.02
C SER A 113 -2.05 -5.78 -13.01
N MET A 114 -0.87 -5.41 -13.53
CA MET A 114 -0.17 -6.16 -14.59
C MET A 114 0.17 -7.61 -14.22
N TRP A 115 0.38 -7.89 -12.93
CA TRP A 115 0.65 -9.26 -12.51
C TRP A 115 -0.60 -10.14 -12.62
N PHE A 116 -1.80 -9.58 -12.39
CA PHE A 116 -3.06 -10.29 -12.52
C PHE A 116 -3.49 -10.42 -13.98
N ALA A 117 -3.29 -9.39 -14.80
CA ALA A 117 -3.61 -9.41 -16.23
C ALA A 117 -2.84 -10.47 -17.03
N ARG A 118 -1.69 -10.94 -16.52
CA ARG A 118 -0.87 -11.99 -17.14
C ARG A 118 -1.20 -13.40 -16.67
N ARG A 119 -2.20 -13.57 -15.80
CA ARG A 119 -2.61 -14.89 -15.30
C ARG A 119 -3.69 -15.50 -16.19
N THR A 120 -3.66 -16.82 -16.25
CA THR A 120 -4.71 -17.66 -16.83
C THR A 120 -5.78 -18.05 -15.81
N GLU A 121 -5.44 -18.01 -14.51
CA GLU A 121 -6.35 -18.33 -13.42
C GLU A 121 -7.31 -17.17 -13.11
N PRO A 122 -8.56 -17.47 -12.70
CA PRO A 122 -9.54 -16.45 -12.35
C PRO A 122 -9.08 -15.60 -11.17
N LEU A 123 -9.53 -14.34 -11.16
CA LEU A 123 -9.22 -13.42 -10.08
C LEU A 123 -9.90 -13.85 -8.78
N PRO A 124 -9.21 -13.78 -7.63
CA PRO A 124 -9.83 -14.05 -6.35
C PRO A 124 -10.93 -13.02 -6.07
N SER A 125 -12.07 -13.49 -5.55
CA SER A 125 -13.27 -12.67 -5.33
C SER A 125 -13.04 -11.54 -4.31
N ASP A 126 -12.12 -11.72 -3.37
CA ASP A 126 -11.74 -10.73 -2.36
C ASP A 126 -10.65 -9.75 -2.84
N CYS A 127 -10.21 -9.85 -4.09
CA CYS A 127 -9.13 -9.07 -4.70
C CYS A 127 -7.74 -9.23 -4.02
N VAL A 128 -7.57 -10.19 -3.10
CA VAL A 128 -6.32 -10.45 -2.37
C VAL A 128 -5.72 -11.76 -2.82
N PHE A 129 -4.42 -11.74 -3.12
CA PHE A 129 -3.66 -12.94 -3.45
C PHE A 129 -2.48 -13.10 -2.51
N GLN A 130 -2.48 -14.17 -1.72
CA GLN A 130 -1.37 -14.50 -0.85
C GLN A 130 -0.27 -15.21 -1.67
N VAL A 131 0.89 -14.57 -1.81
CA VAL A 131 2.05 -15.13 -2.52
C VAL A 131 2.90 -15.97 -1.57
N SER A 132 3.03 -15.53 -0.31
CA SER A 132 3.69 -16.27 0.77
C SER A 132 3.09 -15.88 2.12
N LYS A 133 3.58 -16.47 3.22
CA LYS A 133 3.12 -16.15 4.58
C LYS A 133 3.08 -14.65 4.89
N ASP A 134 4.10 -13.93 4.41
CA ASP A 134 4.34 -12.52 4.73
C ASP A 134 4.22 -11.61 3.49
N PHE A 135 3.73 -12.12 2.35
CA PHE A 135 3.63 -11.34 1.11
C PHE A 135 2.29 -11.52 0.40
N TYR A 136 1.60 -10.40 0.21
CA TYR A 136 0.29 -10.31 -0.42
C TYR A 136 0.34 -9.38 -1.63
N ARG A 137 -0.42 -9.72 -2.65
CA ARG A 137 -0.73 -8.86 -3.79
C ARG A 137 -2.20 -8.50 -3.75
N VAL A 138 -2.50 -7.25 -4.05
CA VAL A 138 -3.89 -6.80 -4.17
C VAL A 138 -4.06 -6.17 -5.54
N ILE A 139 -5.19 -6.47 -6.19
CA ILE A 139 -5.53 -5.92 -7.49
C ILE A 139 -5.70 -4.41 -7.34
N HIS A 140 -4.94 -3.62 -8.07
CA HIS A 140 -5.10 -2.17 -8.09
C HIS A 140 -4.64 -1.60 -9.43
N SER A 141 -5.55 -0.94 -10.15
CA SER A 141 -5.27 -0.26 -11.42
C SER A 141 -5.44 1.23 -11.28
N MET A 142 -4.60 1.96 -12.02
CA MET A 142 -4.75 3.39 -12.28
C MET A 142 -5.19 3.66 -13.73
N HIS A 143 -5.28 2.61 -14.53
CA HIS A 143 -5.70 2.67 -15.92
C HIS A 143 -7.04 2.00 -16.07
N ALA A 144 -7.84 2.51 -17.00
CA ALA A 144 -9.10 1.90 -17.38
C ALA A 144 -8.86 0.47 -17.91
N SER A 145 -9.79 -0.44 -17.63
CA SER A 145 -9.85 -1.74 -18.28
C SER A 145 -10.18 -1.60 -19.77
N MET A 146 -9.96 -2.67 -20.54
CA MET A 146 -10.34 -2.66 -21.95
C MET A 146 -11.85 -2.45 -22.12
N GLU A 147 -12.69 -3.05 -21.27
CA GLU A 147 -14.13 -2.81 -21.30
C GLU A 147 -14.48 -1.35 -20.96
N GLU A 148 -13.83 -0.76 -19.95
CA GLU A 148 -14.05 0.65 -19.58
C GLU A 148 -13.68 1.60 -20.72
N VAL A 149 -12.57 1.35 -21.43
CA VAL A 149 -12.19 2.12 -22.61
C VAL A 149 -13.19 1.93 -23.74
N HIS A 150 -13.64 0.70 -23.99
CA HIS A 150 -14.62 0.42 -25.04
C HIS A 150 -15.95 1.15 -24.78
N ILE A 151 -16.47 1.06 -23.54
CA ILE A 151 -17.68 1.77 -23.11
C ILE A 151 -17.50 3.29 -23.24
N PHE A 152 -16.36 3.81 -22.81
CA PHE A 152 -16.06 5.24 -22.93
C PHE A 152 -16.08 5.72 -24.38
N ILE A 153 -15.45 4.96 -25.29
CA ILE A 153 -15.44 5.26 -26.72
C ILE A 153 -16.86 5.25 -27.27
N LEU A 154 -17.67 4.22 -26.97
CA LEU A 154 -19.05 4.13 -27.43
C LEU A 154 -19.88 5.35 -27.00
N ASN A 155 -19.72 5.81 -25.75
CA ASN A 155 -20.45 6.95 -25.20
C ASN A 155 -20.00 8.31 -25.77
N ILE A 156 -18.84 8.41 -26.40
CA ILE A 156 -18.42 9.67 -27.09
C ILE A 156 -19.10 9.80 -28.45
N TYR A 157 -19.41 8.68 -29.12
CA TYR A 157 -19.99 8.66 -30.46
C TYR A 157 -21.53 8.61 -30.47
N THR A 158 -22.18 8.79 -29.31
CA THR A 158 -23.64 8.87 -29.11
C THR A 158 -24.02 10.20 -28.50
#